data_AF-A0A643FXR8-F1
#
_entry.id   AF-A0A643FXR8-F1
#
_cell.length_a   1.000
_cell.length_b   1.000
_cell.length_c   1.000
_cell.angle_alpha   90.00
_cell.angle_beta   90.00
_cell.angle_gamma   90.00
#
_symmetry.space_group_name_H-M   'P 1'
#
loop_
_entity.id
_entity.type
_entity.pdbx_description
1 polymer ?
#
loop_
_entity_poly.entity_id
_entity_poly.type
_entity_poly.pdbx_seq_one_letter_code
_entity_poly.pdbx_strand_id
1 'polypeptide(L)'
;MELTKNFVKAKRPCADGYRWFVRNRQDGSDYQHLLDALVDDGRVDDACWLLTQFGPTDAVLAVDSIDADAVVFAGSLVVRGCIDVGTTLRAGGSIQAGGGIRAGRAIVAGDSLAAAGGIHSGGVLEAGGDIKAAWGIDVQDAINGGGNLKAGWDVLCGGRITLAGSAIAGQDLIGQAAIHCGKSIRAGGVIDARHTVRAGHGIECGASIRCGMHLEAGWGIKALEAIVAECAIKAGEGLQAGDEIRAGVGYGVYAGLDVRVDAWPASAKVLAARKPEGLVSGWWEEPAMC
;
A
#
# COMPACT_ATOMS: atom_id res chain seq x y z
N MET A 1 -24.77 1.31 -18.63
CA MET A 1 -25.42 2.40 -17.86
C MET A 1 -25.53 3.60 -18.80
N GLU A 2 -26.66 4.30 -18.85
CA GLU A 2 -26.77 5.53 -19.66
C GLU A 2 -26.57 6.77 -18.77
N LEU A 3 -25.47 7.51 -18.98
CA LEU A 3 -25.35 8.84 -18.38
C LEU A 3 -26.32 9.81 -19.07
N THR A 4 -26.87 10.80 -18.35
CA THR A 4 -27.64 11.90 -18.98
C THR A 4 -26.99 13.26 -18.68
N LYS A 5 -27.28 14.26 -19.53
CA LYS A 5 -26.78 15.64 -19.37
C LYS A 5 -27.08 16.22 -17.98
N ASN A 6 -28.28 15.93 -17.46
CA ASN A 6 -28.70 16.41 -16.14
C ASN A 6 -27.87 15.77 -15.01
N PHE A 7 -27.55 14.48 -15.12
CA PHE A 7 -26.72 13.79 -14.13
C PHE A 7 -25.29 14.33 -14.09
N VAL A 8 -24.65 14.53 -15.25
CA VAL A 8 -23.31 15.10 -15.32
C VAL A 8 -23.31 16.54 -14.79
N LYS A 9 -24.28 17.37 -15.20
CA LYS A 9 -24.39 18.76 -14.70
C LYS A 9 -24.58 18.82 -13.18
N ALA A 10 -25.32 17.89 -12.60
CA ALA A 10 -25.54 17.83 -11.15
C ALA A 10 -24.25 17.57 -10.35
N LYS A 11 -23.26 16.88 -10.94
CA LYS A 11 -21.96 16.58 -10.32
C LYS A 11 -20.94 17.72 -10.42
N ARG A 12 -21.33 18.87 -10.97
CA ARG A 12 -20.48 20.10 -11.08
C ARG A 12 -19.10 19.83 -11.72
N PRO A 13 -19.04 19.27 -12.94
CA PRO A 13 -17.80 19.12 -13.70
C PRO A 13 -17.15 20.47 -13.98
N CYS A 14 -15.86 20.44 -14.33
CA CYS A 14 -15.18 21.62 -14.85
C CYS A 14 -15.87 22.10 -16.15
N ALA A 15 -15.81 23.41 -16.42
CA ALA A 15 -16.51 24.00 -17.55
C ALA A 15 -16.05 23.39 -18.89
N ASP A 16 -14.75 23.09 -19.02
CA ASP A 16 -14.18 22.53 -20.24
C ASP A 16 -14.60 21.07 -20.46
N GLY A 17 -14.52 20.23 -19.42
CA GLY A 17 -14.97 18.83 -19.48
C GLY A 17 -16.46 18.71 -19.77
N TYR A 18 -17.29 19.60 -19.21
CA TYR A 18 -18.72 19.62 -19.52
C TYR A 18 -19.00 20.00 -20.97
N ARG A 19 -18.28 20.99 -21.53
CA ARG A 19 -18.42 21.37 -22.94
C ARG A 19 -18.03 20.22 -23.86
N TRP A 20 -16.94 19.53 -23.56
CA TRP A 20 -16.49 18.35 -24.31
C TRP A 20 -17.57 17.27 -24.29
N PHE A 21 -18.09 16.92 -23.10
CA PHE A 21 -19.13 15.90 -22.94
C PHE A 21 -20.38 16.22 -23.76
N VAL A 22 -20.84 17.48 -23.76
CA VAL A 22 -22.05 17.88 -24.52
C VAL A 22 -21.84 17.79 -26.04
N ARG A 23 -20.62 18.01 -26.53
CA ARG A 23 -20.28 17.97 -27.97
C ARG A 23 -20.09 16.56 -28.51
N ASN A 24 -19.44 15.70 -27.73
CA ASN A 24 -19.01 14.38 -28.20
C ASN A 24 -20.01 13.27 -27.84
N ARG A 25 -21.02 13.57 -27.02
CA ARG A 25 -22.09 12.62 -26.73
C ARG A 25 -23.03 12.45 -27.92
N GLN A 26 -23.09 11.23 -28.44
CA GLN A 26 -24.18 10.74 -29.27
C GLN A 26 -25.30 10.19 -28.38
N ASP A 27 -26.57 10.38 -28.73
CA ASP A 27 -27.68 9.82 -27.95
C ASP A 27 -27.58 8.27 -27.93
N GLY A 28 -27.59 7.68 -26.72
CA GLY A 28 -27.38 6.23 -26.53
C GLY A 28 -25.92 5.79 -26.42
N SER A 29 -24.94 6.72 -26.30
CA SER A 29 -23.54 6.36 -26.09
C SER A 29 -23.34 5.52 -24.83
N ASP A 30 -22.82 4.31 -24.99
CA ASP A 30 -22.45 3.42 -23.87
C ASP A 30 -21.41 4.09 -22.97
N TYR A 31 -21.49 3.83 -21.66
CA TYR A 31 -20.65 4.47 -20.65
C TYR A 31 -19.16 4.21 -20.90
N GLN A 32 -18.80 2.99 -21.28
CA GLN A 32 -17.41 2.65 -21.59
C GLN A 32 -16.92 3.40 -22.83
N HIS A 33 -17.74 3.47 -23.88
CA HIS A 33 -17.38 4.20 -25.11
C HIS A 33 -17.11 5.70 -24.85
N LEU A 34 -17.79 6.30 -23.88
CA LEU A 34 -17.51 7.66 -23.46
C LEU A 34 -16.18 7.80 -22.73
N LEU A 35 -15.82 6.82 -21.88
CA LEU A 35 -14.51 6.79 -21.22
C LEU A 35 -13.38 6.62 -22.24
N ASP A 36 -13.57 5.72 -23.19
CA ASP A 36 -12.61 5.47 -24.27
C ASP A 36 -12.41 6.74 -25.11
N ALA A 37 -13.49 7.42 -25.51
CA ALA A 37 -13.41 8.68 -26.24
C ALA A 37 -12.70 9.81 -25.47
N LEU A 38 -12.83 9.85 -24.14
CA LEU A 38 -12.06 10.80 -23.31
C LEU A 38 -10.58 10.47 -23.31
N VAL A 39 -10.24 9.19 -23.23
CA VAL A 39 -8.85 8.71 -23.27
C VAL A 39 -8.21 8.99 -24.63
N ASP A 40 -8.92 8.71 -25.72
CA ASP A 40 -8.47 8.96 -27.10
C ASP A 40 -8.19 10.46 -27.35
N ASP A 41 -8.99 11.35 -26.75
CA ASP A 41 -8.79 12.80 -26.81
C ASP A 41 -7.73 13.32 -25.81
N GLY A 42 -7.01 12.42 -25.11
CA GLY A 42 -5.96 12.75 -24.14
C GLY A 42 -6.48 13.30 -22.81
N ARG A 43 -7.78 13.18 -22.54
CA ARG A 43 -8.47 13.73 -21.35
C ARG A 43 -8.64 12.65 -20.27
N VAL A 44 -7.54 11.95 -19.98
CA VAL A 44 -7.50 10.80 -19.05
C VAL A 44 -7.98 11.17 -17.64
N ASP A 45 -7.63 12.37 -17.16
CA ASP A 45 -8.06 12.85 -15.85
C ASP A 45 -9.59 13.02 -15.76
N ASP A 46 -10.23 13.46 -16.84
CA ASP A 46 -11.68 13.58 -16.89
C ASP A 46 -12.36 12.21 -16.97
N ALA A 47 -11.75 11.23 -17.64
CA ALA A 47 -12.23 9.83 -17.62
C ALA A 47 -12.15 9.25 -16.20
N CYS A 48 -11.02 9.44 -15.51
CA CYS A 48 -10.84 9.06 -14.11
C CYS A 48 -11.85 9.74 -13.18
N TRP A 49 -12.07 11.04 -13.37
CA TRP A 49 -13.06 11.80 -12.61
C TRP A 49 -14.48 11.25 -12.84
N LEU A 50 -14.85 11.01 -14.09
CA LEU A 50 -16.17 10.48 -14.45
C LEU A 50 -16.39 9.11 -13.79
N LEU A 51 -15.40 8.22 -13.83
CA LEU A 51 -15.46 6.92 -13.16
C LEU A 51 -15.60 7.06 -11.63
N THR A 52 -14.90 8.02 -11.02
CA THR A 52 -15.04 8.31 -9.59
C THR A 52 -16.45 8.80 -9.22
N GLN A 53 -17.09 9.61 -10.07
CA GLN A 53 -18.39 10.21 -9.76
C GLN A 53 -19.59 9.30 -9.99
N PHE A 54 -19.49 8.43 -11.00
CA PHE A 54 -20.59 7.57 -11.44
C PHE A 54 -20.45 6.12 -10.99
N GLY A 55 -19.25 5.73 -10.58
CA GLY A 55 -18.97 4.41 -10.06
C GLY A 55 -18.72 3.37 -11.15
N PRO A 56 -18.32 2.16 -10.74
CA PRO A 56 -17.99 1.08 -11.66
C PRO A 56 -19.22 0.41 -12.28
N THR A 57 -18.97 -0.44 -13.26
CA THR A 57 -19.95 -1.39 -13.82
C THR A 57 -19.52 -2.83 -13.52
N ASP A 58 -20.43 -3.78 -13.67
CA ASP A 58 -20.13 -5.22 -13.53
C ASP A 58 -19.47 -5.82 -14.80
N ALA A 59 -19.04 -4.98 -15.74
CA ALA A 59 -18.42 -5.44 -16.97
C ALA A 59 -17.05 -6.08 -16.70
N VAL A 60 -16.68 -7.07 -17.51
CA VAL A 60 -15.36 -7.70 -17.46
C VAL A 60 -14.75 -7.65 -18.85
N LEU A 61 -13.57 -7.02 -18.96
CA LEU A 61 -12.77 -7.04 -20.19
C LEU A 61 -11.67 -8.10 -20.04
N ALA A 62 -11.78 -9.16 -20.84
CA ALA A 62 -10.80 -10.24 -20.88
C ALA A 62 -9.98 -10.17 -22.17
N VAL A 63 -8.67 -9.96 -22.05
CA VAL A 63 -7.74 -9.83 -23.19
C VAL A 63 -6.43 -10.58 -22.95
N ASP A 64 -5.66 -10.83 -24.01
CA ASP A 64 -4.38 -11.52 -23.88
C ASP A 64 -3.29 -10.60 -23.31
N SER A 65 -3.21 -9.35 -23.76
CA SER A 65 -2.26 -8.34 -23.29
C SER A 65 -2.83 -6.94 -23.49
N ILE A 66 -2.29 -5.96 -22.75
CA ILE A 66 -2.59 -4.54 -22.93
C ILE A 66 -1.29 -3.79 -23.18
N ASP A 67 -1.25 -3.02 -24.25
CA ASP A 67 -0.19 -2.06 -24.60
C ASP A 67 -0.90 -0.79 -25.12
N ALA A 68 -0.90 0.27 -24.32
CA ALA A 68 -1.63 1.50 -24.60
C ALA A 68 -1.01 2.72 -23.88
N ASP A 69 -1.33 3.93 -24.30
CA ASP A 69 -0.89 5.13 -23.57
C ASP A 69 -1.62 5.31 -22.23
N ALA A 70 -2.94 5.07 -22.21
CA ALA A 70 -3.77 5.10 -21.01
C ALA A 70 -4.92 4.10 -21.15
N VAL A 71 -5.43 3.59 -20.03
CA VAL A 71 -6.60 2.72 -19.97
C VAL A 71 -7.48 3.15 -18.82
N VAL A 72 -8.76 3.45 -19.11
CA VAL A 72 -9.78 3.70 -18.08
C VAL A 72 -10.99 2.82 -18.37
N PHE A 73 -11.12 1.74 -17.62
CA PHE A 73 -12.20 0.77 -17.78
C PHE A 73 -13.18 0.85 -16.61
N ALA A 74 -14.49 0.92 -16.89
CA ALA A 74 -15.50 1.05 -15.85
C ALA A 74 -15.67 -0.21 -14.99
N GLY A 75 -15.35 -1.38 -15.53
CA GLY A 75 -15.49 -2.67 -14.84
C GLY A 75 -14.17 -3.27 -14.38
N SER A 76 -14.06 -4.60 -14.42
CA SER A 76 -12.85 -5.35 -14.08
C SER A 76 -12.03 -5.74 -15.33
N LEU A 77 -10.71 -5.74 -15.19
CA LEU A 77 -9.75 -6.17 -16.21
C LEU A 77 -9.19 -7.55 -15.88
N VAL A 78 -9.24 -8.48 -16.84
CA VAL A 78 -8.61 -9.80 -16.75
C VAL A 78 -7.68 -10.00 -17.94
N VAL A 79 -6.38 -9.91 -17.70
CA VAL A 79 -5.34 -9.94 -18.74
C VAL A 79 -4.51 -11.18 -18.58
N ARG A 80 -4.41 -12.02 -19.62
CA ARG A 80 -3.65 -13.29 -19.52
C ARG A 80 -2.15 -13.06 -19.40
N GLY A 81 -1.63 -12.03 -20.05
CA GLY A 81 -0.22 -11.65 -20.06
C GLY A 81 0.04 -10.36 -19.29
N CYS A 82 0.94 -9.55 -19.83
CA CYS A 82 1.36 -8.29 -19.23
C CYS A 82 0.41 -7.14 -19.57
N ILE A 83 0.42 -6.13 -18.70
CA ILE A 83 -0.19 -4.83 -18.93
C ILE A 83 0.94 -3.81 -18.94
N ASP A 84 1.15 -3.12 -20.06
CA ASP A 84 2.06 -1.98 -20.18
C ASP A 84 1.26 -0.74 -20.59
N VAL A 85 1.29 0.29 -19.75
CA VAL A 85 0.54 1.52 -19.96
C VAL A 85 1.46 2.73 -19.82
N GLY A 86 1.52 3.58 -20.83
CA GLY A 86 2.40 4.76 -20.86
C GLY A 86 2.17 5.73 -19.69
N THR A 87 0.91 5.87 -19.25
CA THR A 87 0.50 6.81 -18.21
C THR A 87 -0.34 6.15 -17.11
N THR A 88 -1.65 6.05 -17.28
CA THR A 88 -2.59 5.65 -16.23
C THR A 88 -3.35 4.40 -16.60
N LEU A 89 -3.25 3.39 -15.75
CA LEU A 89 -4.11 2.21 -15.77
C LEU A 89 -5.16 2.35 -14.67
N ARG A 90 -6.43 2.45 -15.05
CA ARG A 90 -7.54 2.53 -14.12
C ARG A 90 -8.64 1.54 -14.46
N ALA A 91 -9.08 0.77 -13.46
CA ALA A 91 -10.27 -0.04 -13.52
C ALA A 91 -11.23 0.33 -12.39
N GLY A 92 -12.53 0.36 -12.69
CA GLY A 92 -13.57 0.60 -11.70
C GLY A 92 -13.73 -0.57 -10.74
N GLY A 93 -13.45 -1.79 -11.19
CA GLY A 93 -13.43 -3.00 -10.37
C GLY A 93 -12.01 -3.50 -10.11
N SER A 94 -11.82 -4.81 -10.27
CA SER A 94 -10.53 -5.47 -10.06
C SER A 94 -9.64 -5.46 -11.31
N ILE A 95 -8.32 -5.58 -11.10
CA ILE A 95 -7.35 -5.77 -12.18
C ILE A 95 -6.58 -7.06 -11.89
N GLN A 96 -6.63 -8.00 -12.83
CA GLN A 96 -5.91 -9.26 -12.75
C GLN A 96 -5.02 -9.41 -13.99
N ALA A 97 -3.71 -9.57 -13.78
CA ALA A 97 -2.74 -9.82 -14.84
C ALA A 97 -2.00 -11.15 -14.60
N GLY A 98 -1.96 -12.02 -15.60
CA GLY A 98 -1.12 -13.23 -15.59
C GLY A 98 0.37 -12.94 -15.84
N GLY A 99 0.73 -11.70 -16.16
CA GLY A 99 2.10 -11.19 -16.21
C GLY A 99 2.35 -10.04 -15.22
N GLY A 100 3.31 -9.18 -15.56
CA GLY A 100 3.58 -7.95 -14.82
C GLY A 100 2.65 -6.81 -15.21
N ILE A 101 2.52 -5.82 -14.32
CA ILE A 101 1.76 -4.59 -14.57
C ILE A 101 2.71 -3.41 -14.49
N ARG A 102 2.77 -2.60 -15.54
CA ARG A 102 3.55 -1.37 -15.60
C ARG A 102 2.65 -0.20 -15.99
N ALA A 103 2.74 0.89 -15.24
CA ALA A 103 2.15 2.17 -15.64
C ALA A 103 3.12 3.34 -15.37
N GLY A 104 3.22 4.29 -16.29
CA GLY A 104 4.15 5.41 -16.15
C GLY A 104 3.74 6.47 -15.11
N ARG A 105 2.48 6.51 -14.66
CA ARG A 105 1.98 7.49 -13.69
C ARG A 105 1.13 6.89 -12.58
N ALA A 106 0.17 6.03 -12.90
CA ALA A 106 -0.74 5.51 -11.88
C ALA A 106 -1.34 4.16 -12.24
N ILE A 107 -1.51 3.31 -11.23
CA ILE A 107 -2.29 2.08 -11.29
C ILE A 107 -3.38 2.20 -10.23
N VAL A 108 -4.64 2.18 -10.66
CA VAL A 108 -5.80 2.34 -9.77
C VAL A 108 -6.83 1.24 -10.04
N ALA A 109 -7.13 0.43 -9.04
CA ALA A 109 -8.22 -0.54 -9.06
C ALA A 109 -9.27 -0.14 -8.01
N GLY A 110 -10.55 -0.11 -8.39
CA GLY A 110 -11.62 0.14 -7.42
C GLY A 110 -11.77 -0.98 -6.39
N ASP A 111 -11.38 -2.21 -6.74
CA ASP A 111 -11.34 -3.37 -5.84
C ASP A 111 -9.90 -3.88 -5.66
N SER A 112 -9.66 -5.17 -5.93
CA SER A 112 -8.35 -5.81 -5.75
C SER A 112 -7.50 -5.74 -7.02
N LEU A 113 -6.19 -5.66 -6.83
CA LEU A 113 -5.16 -5.67 -7.86
C LEU A 113 -4.28 -6.91 -7.69
N ALA A 114 -4.18 -7.74 -8.71
CA ALA A 114 -3.36 -8.95 -8.70
C ALA A 114 -2.51 -9.07 -9.97
N ALA A 115 -1.21 -9.31 -9.79
CA ALA A 115 -0.26 -9.60 -10.87
C ALA A 115 0.53 -10.87 -10.55
N ALA A 116 0.65 -11.77 -11.54
CA ALA A 116 1.53 -12.93 -11.44
C ALA A 116 3.01 -12.62 -11.74
N GLY A 117 3.31 -11.37 -12.13
CA GLY A 117 4.66 -10.80 -12.17
C GLY A 117 4.87 -9.71 -11.12
N GLY A 118 5.71 -8.73 -11.45
CA GLY A 118 5.91 -7.53 -10.66
C GLY A 118 4.92 -6.41 -11.00
N ILE A 119 4.76 -5.46 -10.09
CA ILE A 119 3.96 -4.24 -10.30
C ILE A 119 4.91 -3.04 -10.25
N HIS A 120 4.94 -2.25 -11.32
CA HIS A 120 5.73 -1.02 -11.40
C HIS A 120 4.83 0.17 -11.72
N SER A 121 4.81 1.18 -10.83
CA SER A 121 4.10 2.44 -11.05
C SER A 121 5.05 3.61 -10.94
N GLY A 122 5.12 4.43 -12.00
CA GLY A 122 5.87 5.68 -12.01
C GLY A 122 5.28 6.79 -11.14
N GLY A 123 4.14 6.54 -10.48
CA GLY A 123 3.57 7.44 -9.48
C GLY A 123 2.82 6.64 -8.42
N VAL A 124 1.48 6.74 -8.38
CA VAL A 124 0.68 6.10 -7.31
C VAL A 124 0.23 4.68 -7.65
N LEU A 125 0.05 3.86 -6.62
CA LEU A 125 -0.57 2.54 -6.68
C LEU A 125 -1.74 2.50 -5.70
N GLU A 126 -2.97 2.38 -6.22
CA GLU A 126 -4.18 2.38 -5.40
C GLU A 126 -5.07 1.17 -5.69
N ALA A 127 -5.54 0.52 -4.63
CA ALA A 127 -6.54 -0.53 -4.70
C ALA A 127 -7.55 -0.37 -3.55
N GLY A 128 -8.85 -0.45 -3.85
CA GLY A 128 -9.89 -0.48 -2.81
C GLY A 128 -9.86 -1.76 -1.95
N GLY A 129 -9.22 -2.82 -2.45
CA GLY A 129 -9.06 -4.11 -1.78
C GLY A 129 -7.59 -4.51 -1.60
N ASP A 130 -7.30 -5.79 -1.83
CA ASP A 130 -5.95 -6.34 -1.70
C ASP A 130 -5.07 -5.98 -2.91
N ILE A 131 -3.78 -5.78 -2.68
CA ILE A 131 -2.73 -5.65 -3.69
C ILE A 131 -1.84 -6.90 -3.61
N LYS A 132 -1.73 -7.65 -4.70
CA LYS A 132 -0.94 -8.89 -4.76
C LYS A 132 -0.02 -8.88 -5.98
N ALA A 133 1.27 -9.03 -5.74
CA ALA A 133 2.27 -9.28 -6.77
C ALA A 133 2.99 -10.59 -6.43
N ALA A 134 3.15 -11.48 -7.41
CA ALA A 134 3.94 -12.69 -7.19
C ALA A 134 5.44 -12.39 -7.05
N TRP A 135 5.91 -11.28 -7.62
CA TRP A 135 7.30 -10.80 -7.52
C TRP A 135 7.37 -9.54 -6.64
N GLY A 136 8.12 -8.53 -7.06
CA GLY A 136 8.25 -7.25 -6.35
C GLY A 136 7.21 -6.20 -6.74
N ILE A 137 7.08 -5.19 -5.90
CA ILE A 137 6.29 -3.97 -6.12
C ILE A 137 7.23 -2.77 -6.03
N ASP A 138 7.26 -1.94 -7.07
CA ASP A 138 8.06 -0.72 -7.15
C ASP A 138 7.18 0.47 -7.53
N VAL A 139 7.05 1.44 -6.62
CA VAL A 139 6.13 2.57 -6.74
C VAL A 139 6.85 3.84 -6.37
N GLN A 140 6.91 4.80 -7.29
CA GLN A 140 7.68 6.02 -7.09
C GLN A 140 7.05 6.99 -6.08
N ASP A 141 5.71 7.07 -6.03
CA ASP A 141 5.01 7.94 -5.09
C ASP A 141 4.41 7.13 -3.93
N ALA A 142 3.10 6.92 -3.90
CA ALA A 142 2.41 6.36 -2.75
C ALA A 142 1.70 5.04 -3.07
N ILE A 143 1.61 4.18 -2.07
CA ILE A 143 0.80 2.95 -2.11
C ILE A 143 -0.37 3.13 -1.15
N ASN A 144 -1.60 3.03 -1.67
CA ASN A 144 -2.84 3.07 -0.90
C ASN A 144 -3.64 1.79 -1.13
N GLY A 145 -3.93 1.06 -0.06
CA GLY A 145 -4.69 -0.20 -0.13
C GLY A 145 -5.81 -0.25 0.91
N GLY A 146 -7.04 -0.53 0.49
CA GLY A 146 -8.15 -0.80 1.40
C GLY A 146 -8.08 -2.20 2.03
N GLY A 147 -7.21 -3.07 1.53
CA GLY A 147 -6.94 -4.41 2.06
C GLY A 147 -5.48 -4.62 2.45
N ASN A 148 -4.98 -5.83 2.16
CA ASN A 148 -3.60 -6.23 2.42
C ASN A 148 -2.73 -6.01 1.18
N LEU A 149 -1.46 -5.73 1.39
CA LEU A 149 -0.43 -5.78 0.36
C LEU A 149 0.41 -7.05 0.54
N LYS A 150 0.59 -7.81 -0.53
CA LYS A 150 1.49 -8.96 -0.58
C LYS A 150 2.38 -8.92 -1.82
N ALA A 151 3.68 -8.93 -1.61
CA ALA A 151 4.71 -9.12 -2.64
C ALA A 151 5.50 -10.39 -2.34
N GLY A 152 5.87 -11.14 -3.38
CA GLY A 152 6.73 -12.31 -3.24
C GLY A 152 8.19 -11.94 -2.95
N TRP A 153 8.64 -10.77 -3.40
CA TRP A 153 9.99 -10.24 -3.16
C TRP A 153 9.90 -8.93 -2.39
N ASP A 154 10.50 -7.87 -2.94
CA ASP A 154 10.61 -6.55 -2.30
C ASP A 154 9.37 -5.67 -2.56
N VAL A 155 9.14 -4.75 -1.63
CA VAL A 155 8.20 -3.65 -1.78
C VAL A 155 8.97 -2.35 -1.61
N LEU A 156 9.14 -1.63 -2.70
CA LEU A 156 9.84 -0.36 -2.76
C LEU A 156 8.82 0.76 -3.00
N CYS A 157 8.82 1.77 -2.12
CA CYS A 157 7.93 2.91 -2.25
C CYS A 157 8.72 4.22 -2.01
N GLY A 158 8.71 5.13 -2.97
CA GLY A 158 9.34 6.45 -2.87
C GLY A 158 8.57 7.45 -2.00
N GLY A 159 7.38 7.10 -1.55
CA GLY A 159 6.53 7.92 -0.70
C GLY A 159 5.88 7.12 0.43
N ARG A 160 4.60 7.41 0.70
CA ARG A 160 3.88 6.83 1.84
C ARG A 160 3.22 5.50 1.46
N ILE A 161 3.31 4.52 2.34
CA ILE A 161 2.52 3.29 2.28
C ILE A 161 1.39 3.39 3.31
N THR A 162 0.14 3.32 2.86
CA THR A 162 -1.06 3.34 3.71
C THR A 162 -1.96 2.16 3.38
N LEU A 163 -2.11 1.23 4.32
CA LEU A 163 -2.94 0.03 4.16
C LEU A 163 -3.92 -0.09 5.32
N ALA A 164 -5.20 -0.40 5.04
CA ALA A 164 -6.14 -0.75 6.10
C ALA A 164 -5.87 -2.18 6.65
N GLY A 165 -5.27 -3.05 5.84
CA GLY A 165 -4.84 -4.40 6.21
C GLY A 165 -3.38 -4.47 6.64
N SER A 166 -2.72 -5.57 6.25
CA SER A 166 -1.31 -5.85 6.52
C SER A 166 -0.42 -5.63 5.30
N ALA A 167 0.86 -5.30 5.52
CA ALA A 167 1.91 -5.38 4.51
C ALA A 167 2.73 -6.67 4.68
N ILE A 168 2.90 -7.43 3.61
CA ILE A 168 3.72 -8.65 3.58
C ILE A 168 4.67 -8.58 2.38
N ALA A 169 5.97 -8.42 2.66
CA ALA A 169 7.04 -8.55 1.67
C ALA A 169 7.80 -9.87 1.92
N GLY A 170 8.06 -10.63 0.87
CA GLY A 170 8.84 -11.86 0.99
C GLY A 170 10.32 -11.59 1.25
N GLN A 171 10.82 -10.41 0.86
CA GLN A 171 12.17 -9.92 1.12
C GLN A 171 12.06 -8.56 1.84
N ASP A 172 12.50 -7.47 1.24
CA ASP A 172 12.57 -6.17 1.91
C ASP A 172 11.30 -5.33 1.76
N LEU A 173 10.99 -4.53 2.77
CA LEU A 173 9.97 -3.49 2.73
C LEU A 173 10.64 -2.13 2.96
N ILE A 174 10.79 -1.36 1.89
CA ILE A 174 11.54 -0.09 1.90
C ILE A 174 10.60 1.06 1.50
N GLY A 175 10.43 2.02 2.42
CA GLY A 175 9.65 3.23 2.21
C GLY A 175 10.49 4.49 2.41
N GLN A 176 10.46 5.43 1.46
CA GLN A 176 11.11 6.73 1.66
C GLN A 176 10.27 7.73 2.46
N ALA A 177 9.06 7.33 2.91
CA ALA A 177 8.25 8.10 3.86
C ALA A 177 7.67 7.19 4.96
N ALA A 178 6.46 7.49 5.43
CA ALA A 178 5.80 6.73 6.50
C ALA A 178 5.19 5.42 5.97
N ILE A 179 5.21 4.38 6.80
CA ILE A 179 4.55 3.10 6.54
C ILE A 179 3.48 2.90 7.61
N HIS A 180 2.22 2.99 7.22
CA HIS A 180 1.07 2.83 8.11
C HIS A 180 0.21 1.65 7.66
N CYS A 181 0.09 0.64 8.53
CA CYS A 181 -0.77 -0.52 8.32
C CYS A 181 -1.78 -0.64 9.46
N GLY A 182 -3.06 -0.79 9.14
CA GLY A 182 -4.12 -0.98 10.12
C GLY A 182 -4.00 -2.29 10.89
N LYS A 183 -3.31 -3.30 10.32
CA LYS A 183 -3.01 -4.57 10.97
C LYS A 183 -1.51 -4.73 11.17
N SER A 184 -0.87 -5.70 10.52
CA SER A 184 0.53 -6.07 10.77
C SER A 184 1.46 -5.69 9.63
N ILE A 185 2.76 -5.63 9.93
CA ILE A 185 3.82 -5.48 8.92
C ILE A 185 4.73 -6.69 9.03
N ARG A 186 4.98 -7.38 7.91
CA ARG A 186 5.93 -8.49 7.83
C ARG A 186 6.86 -8.33 6.63
N ALA A 187 8.16 -8.45 6.87
CA ALA A 187 9.18 -8.54 5.83
C ALA A 187 10.12 -9.72 6.12
N GLY A 188 10.49 -10.48 5.08
CA GLY A 188 11.45 -11.57 5.20
C GLY A 188 12.90 -11.07 5.34
N GLY A 189 13.20 -9.88 4.82
CA GLY A 189 14.46 -9.19 4.95
C GLY A 189 14.35 -8.00 5.89
N VAL A 190 14.71 -6.82 5.42
CA VAL A 190 14.75 -5.56 6.18
C VAL A 190 13.43 -4.79 6.07
N ILE A 191 13.06 -4.09 7.14
CA ILE A 191 12.06 -3.00 7.08
C ILE A 191 12.81 -1.68 7.24
N ASP A 192 12.86 -0.86 6.20
CA ASP A 192 13.53 0.44 6.24
C ASP A 192 12.53 1.54 5.85
N ALA A 193 12.31 2.50 6.75
CA ALA A 193 11.49 3.67 6.48
C ALA A 193 12.20 4.96 6.88
N ARG A 194 12.21 5.97 6.02
CA ARG A 194 12.77 7.29 6.38
C ARG A 194 11.93 8.07 7.39
N HIS A 195 10.69 7.65 7.64
CA HIS A 195 9.79 8.29 8.60
C HIS A 195 9.25 7.28 9.61
N THR A 196 7.98 7.41 9.99
CA THR A 196 7.31 6.63 11.03
C THR A 196 6.86 5.30 10.45
N VAL A 197 7.08 4.22 11.20
CA VAL A 197 6.49 2.91 10.92
C VAL A 197 5.45 2.62 11.99
N ARG A 198 4.21 2.39 11.56
CA ARG A 198 3.09 2.11 12.46
C ARG A 198 2.29 0.90 11.99
N ALA A 199 2.10 -0.05 12.88
CA ALA A 199 1.20 -1.19 12.72
C ALA A 199 0.14 -1.17 13.82
N GLY A 200 -1.13 -1.40 13.46
CA GLY A 200 -2.19 -1.57 14.46
C GLY A 200 -2.03 -2.84 15.30
N HIS A 201 -1.38 -3.88 14.74
CA HIS A 201 -1.05 -5.14 15.42
C HIS A 201 0.48 -5.22 15.59
N GLY A 202 1.10 -6.36 15.25
CA GLY A 202 2.54 -6.58 15.39
C GLY A 202 3.37 -6.28 14.13
N ILE A 203 4.67 -6.15 14.33
CA ILE A 203 5.68 -6.01 13.27
C ILE A 203 6.66 -7.18 13.37
N GLU A 204 6.92 -7.86 12.26
CA GLU A 204 7.86 -8.98 12.17
C GLU A 204 8.83 -8.77 11.01
N CYS A 205 10.12 -8.86 11.32
CA CYS A 205 11.21 -8.62 10.37
C CYS A 205 12.22 -9.76 10.45
N GLY A 206 12.58 -10.33 9.30
CA GLY A 206 13.57 -11.40 9.20
C GLY A 206 15.02 -10.92 9.31
N ALA A 207 15.28 -9.62 9.21
CA ALA A 207 16.58 -9.02 9.47
C ALA A 207 16.45 -7.89 10.49
N SER A 208 16.71 -6.64 10.08
CA SER A 208 16.66 -5.44 10.92
C SER A 208 15.49 -4.51 10.57
N ILE A 209 14.99 -3.78 11.57
CA ILE A 209 14.02 -2.70 11.40
C ILE A 209 14.74 -1.39 11.61
N ARG A 210 14.65 -0.47 10.64
CA ARG A 210 15.16 0.90 10.74
C ARG A 210 14.04 1.89 10.42
N CYS A 211 13.84 2.86 11.29
CA CYS A 211 12.94 3.96 10.99
C CYS A 211 13.54 5.31 11.38
N GLY A 212 13.33 6.32 10.52
CA GLY A 212 13.84 7.66 10.73
C GLY A 212 13.04 8.50 11.73
N MET A 213 11.92 8.00 12.24
CA MET A 213 11.09 8.67 13.26
C MET A 213 10.64 7.65 14.32
N HIS A 214 9.34 7.56 14.60
CA HIS A 214 8.79 6.64 15.60
C HIS A 214 8.56 5.24 15.02
N LEU A 215 8.73 4.23 15.85
CA LEU A 215 8.33 2.86 15.58
C LEU A 215 7.21 2.47 16.54
N GLU A 216 6.03 2.14 16.01
CA GLU A 216 4.85 1.86 16.83
C GLU A 216 4.13 0.59 16.37
N ALA A 217 3.82 -0.29 17.32
CA ALA A 217 3.01 -1.48 17.11
C ALA A 217 2.00 -1.63 18.24
N GLY A 218 0.75 -1.96 17.92
CA GLY A 218 -0.28 -2.25 18.92
C GLY A 218 -0.07 -3.59 19.64
N TRP A 219 0.70 -4.51 19.07
CA TRP A 219 1.13 -5.75 19.73
C TRP A 219 2.65 -5.73 19.93
N GLY A 220 3.34 -6.83 19.64
CA GLY A 220 4.79 -6.92 19.72
C GLY A 220 5.54 -6.52 18.45
N ILE A 221 6.82 -6.20 18.61
CA ILE A 221 7.77 -5.98 17.50
C ILE A 221 8.88 -7.02 17.62
N LYS A 222 9.13 -7.74 16.52
CA LYS A 222 10.17 -8.75 16.44
C LYS A 222 11.06 -8.51 15.22
N ALA A 223 12.37 -8.48 15.45
CA ALA A 223 13.40 -8.52 14.42
C ALA A 223 14.43 -9.61 14.78
N LEU A 224 15.02 -10.28 13.79
CA LEU A 224 16.08 -11.26 14.06
C LEU A 224 17.42 -10.57 14.37
N GLU A 225 17.66 -9.38 13.84
CA GLU A 225 18.85 -8.58 14.08
C GLU A 225 18.50 -7.40 15.00
N ALA A 226 18.62 -6.16 14.52
CA ALA A 226 18.40 -4.95 15.28
C ALA A 226 17.02 -4.30 15.06
N ILE A 227 16.54 -3.58 16.08
CA ILE A 227 15.41 -2.65 16.01
C ILE A 227 15.94 -1.25 16.32
N VAL A 228 15.95 -0.37 15.31
CA VAL A 228 16.48 0.99 15.42
C VAL A 228 15.43 2.01 15.00
N ALA A 229 15.20 2.99 15.86
CA ALA A 229 14.38 4.15 15.57
C ALA A 229 15.13 5.42 15.97
N GLU A 230 15.08 6.47 15.15
CA GLU A 230 15.65 7.77 15.49
C GLU A 230 14.76 8.57 16.48
N CYS A 231 13.56 8.06 16.81
CA CYS A 231 12.72 8.56 17.89
C CYS A 231 12.27 7.42 18.82
N ALA A 232 11.12 7.56 19.48
CA ALA A 232 10.60 6.54 20.41
C ALA A 232 10.20 5.23 19.72
N ILE A 233 10.39 4.12 20.44
CA ILE A 233 9.89 2.78 20.09
C ILE A 233 8.75 2.44 21.05
N LYS A 234 7.59 2.05 20.53
CA LYS A 234 6.41 1.68 21.31
C LYS A 234 5.82 0.35 20.84
N ALA A 235 5.67 -0.59 21.76
CA ALA A 235 4.95 -1.84 21.57
C ALA A 235 3.87 -1.99 22.65
N GLY A 236 2.67 -2.39 22.23
CA GLY A 236 1.59 -2.77 23.14
C GLY A 236 1.96 -4.00 23.98
N GLU A 237 2.70 -4.94 23.40
CA GLU A 237 3.18 -6.17 24.05
C GLU A 237 4.72 -6.17 24.15
N GLY A 238 5.38 -7.25 23.71
CA GLY A 238 6.83 -7.42 23.82
C GLY A 238 7.66 -6.79 22.69
N LEU A 239 8.97 -6.67 22.94
CA LEU A 239 9.98 -6.30 21.96
C LEU A 239 11.04 -7.40 21.92
N GLN A 240 11.39 -7.85 20.73
CA GLN A 240 12.45 -8.84 20.54
C GLN A 240 13.37 -8.46 19.39
N ALA A 241 14.65 -8.36 19.68
CA ALA A 241 15.74 -8.22 18.71
C ALA A 241 16.80 -9.28 19.02
N GLY A 242 17.52 -9.77 18.01
CA GLY A 242 18.71 -10.60 18.25
C GLY A 242 19.90 -9.77 18.71
N ASP A 243 20.02 -8.54 18.20
CA ASP A 243 21.13 -7.64 18.46
C ASP A 243 20.73 -6.51 19.41
N GLU A 244 20.48 -5.30 18.87
CA GLU A 244 20.14 -4.12 19.66
C GLU A 244 18.69 -3.68 19.49
N ILE A 245 18.15 -3.09 20.55
CA ILE A 245 16.96 -2.23 20.46
C ILE A 245 17.42 -0.83 20.86
N ARG A 246 17.30 0.12 19.93
CA ARG A 246 17.79 1.49 20.13
C ARG A 246 16.78 2.53 19.65
N ALA A 247 16.33 3.34 20.59
CA ALA A 247 15.60 4.57 20.31
C ALA A 247 16.58 5.75 20.12
N GLY A 248 16.09 6.85 19.55
CA GLY A 248 16.87 8.07 19.37
C GLY A 248 17.21 8.76 20.69
N VAL A 249 18.23 9.63 20.66
CA VAL A 249 18.68 10.38 21.84
C VAL A 249 17.53 11.21 22.41
N GLY A 250 17.28 11.06 23.71
CA GLY A 250 16.17 11.73 24.42
C GLY A 250 14.80 11.05 24.29
N TYR A 251 14.71 9.93 23.55
CA TYR A 251 13.49 9.14 23.43
C TYR A 251 13.60 7.82 24.20
N GLY A 252 12.43 7.30 24.61
CA GLY A 252 12.31 6.05 25.34
C GLY A 252 11.92 4.85 24.46
N VAL A 253 12.23 3.66 24.97
CA VAL A 253 11.72 2.37 24.51
C VAL A 253 10.61 1.94 25.46
N TYR A 254 9.43 1.69 24.91
CA TYR A 254 8.22 1.36 25.66
C TYR A 254 7.68 0.02 25.18
N ALA A 255 7.57 -0.95 26.09
CA ALA A 255 6.90 -2.23 25.87
C ALA A 255 5.83 -2.47 26.94
N GLY A 256 4.89 -3.37 26.67
CA GLY A 256 3.82 -3.76 27.59
C GLY A 256 2.79 -2.66 27.83
N LEU A 257 2.63 -1.71 26.91
CA LEU A 257 1.70 -0.58 27.06
C LEU A 257 0.23 -1.02 27.19
N ASP A 258 -0.11 -2.19 26.63
CA ASP A 258 -1.45 -2.78 26.66
C ASP A 258 -1.52 -4.05 27.52
N VAL A 259 -0.47 -4.33 28.32
CA VAL A 259 -0.36 -5.52 29.17
C VAL A 259 -0.40 -5.13 30.64
N ARG A 260 -1.18 -5.86 31.44
CA ARG A 260 -1.20 -5.70 32.91
C ARG A 260 0.17 -5.99 33.51
N VAL A 261 0.60 -5.17 34.48
CA VAL A 261 1.93 -5.26 35.10
C VAL A 261 2.25 -6.65 35.67
N ASP A 262 1.28 -7.32 36.29
CA ASP A 262 1.45 -8.67 36.84
C ASP A 262 1.64 -9.76 35.78
N ALA A 263 1.25 -9.49 34.52
CA ALA A 263 1.45 -10.38 33.38
C ALA A 263 2.71 -10.03 32.55
N TRP A 264 3.44 -8.97 32.90
CA TRP A 264 4.62 -8.54 32.15
C TRP A 264 5.69 -9.63 31.94
N PRO A 265 6.02 -10.48 32.93
CA PRO A 265 6.98 -11.56 32.73
C PRO A 265 6.60 -12.57 31.65
N ALA A 266 5.32 -12.66 31.28
CA ALA A 266 4.83 -13.57 30.24
C ALA A 266 4.59 -12.87 28.89
N SER A 267 4.15 -11.61 28.90
CA SER A 267 3.56 -10.97 27.70
C SER A 267 4.15 -9.61 27.32
N ALA A 268 4.98 -8.99 28.17
CA ALA A 268 5.63 -7.70 27.90
C ALA A 268 7.15 -7.80 27.86
N LYS A 269 7.66 -8.97 27.42
CA LYS A 269 9.10 -9.25 27.41
C LYS A 269 9.85 -8.31 26.48
N VAL A 270 11.00 -7.83 26.94
CA VAL A 270 11.98 -7.09 26.15
C VAL A 270 13.24 -7.93 26.10
N LEU A 271 13.57 -8.43 24.91
CA LEU A 271 14.67 -9.33 24.65
C LEU A 271 15.61 -8.71 23.60
N ALA A 272 16.89 -8.60 23.94
CA ALA A 272 17.96 -8.12 23.06
C ALA A 272 19.31 -8.63 23.60
N ALA A 273 20.41 -8.46 22.84
CA ALA A 273 21.75 -8.83 23.32
C ALA A 273 22.19 -8.02 24.55
N ARG A 274 21.68 -6.79 24.71
CA ARG A 274 21.92 -5.92 25.86
C ARG A 274 20.66 -5.16 26.22
N LYS A 275 20.54 -4.79 27.50
CA LYS A 275 19.42 -3.97 27.97
C LYS A 275 19.41 -2.63 27.22
N PRO A 276 18.28 -2.21 26.62
CA PRO A 276 18.19 -0.93 25.93
C PRO A 276 18.39 0.23 26.92
N GLU A 277 19.29 1.17 26.61
CA GLU A 277 19.63 2.29 27.51
C GLU A 277 18.40 3.14 27.89
N GLY A 278 17.45 3.29 26.97
CA GLY A 278 16.22 4.05 27.15
C GLY A 278 14.99 3.23 27.52
N LEU A 279 15.13 2.02 28.06
CA LEU A 279 13.97 1.18 28.42
C LEU A 279 13.16 1.79 29.57
N VAL A 280 11.93 2.22 29.29
CA VAL A 280 11.02 2.86 30.26
C VAL A 280 9.96 1.89 30.81
N SER A 281 9.43 0.99 29.97
CA SER A 281 8.40 0.02 30.36
C SER A 281 8.59 -1.34 29.68
N GLY A 282 8.09 -2.40 30.31
CA GLY A 282 8.24 -3.79 29.87
C GLY A 282 9.12 -4.61 30.83
N TRP A 283 9.14 -5.93 30.60
CA TRP A 283 9.92 -6.87 31.38
C TRP A 283 11.23 -7.20 30.67
N TRP A 284 12.33 -6.63 31.13
CA TRP A 284 13.66 -7.03 30.67
C TRP A 284 13.99 -8.43 31.21
N GLU A 285 14.27 -9.36 30.31
CA GLU A 285 14.77 -10.69 30.65
C GLU A 285 16.18 -10.80 30.09
N GLU A 286 17.16 -11.04 30.97
CA GLU A 286 18.54 -11.23 30.54
C GLU A 286 18.63 -12.46 29.64
N PRO A 287 19.38 -12.38 28.51
CA PRO A 287 19.65 -13.56 27.70
C PRO A 287 20.23 -14.66 28.58
N ALA A 288 19.67 -15.86 28.52
CA ALA A 288 20.29 -17.01 29.15
C ALA A 288 21.71 -17.16 28.58
N MET A 289 22.72 -17.04 29.44
CA MET A 289 24.10 -17.34 29.05
C MET A 289 24.15 -18.83 28.67
N CYS A 290 24.25 -19.11 27.37
CA CYS A 290 24.58 -20.44 26.85
C CYS A 290 26.09 -20.68 26.93
#